data_AF-A0A3B9MJL3-F1
#
_entry.id   AF-A0A3B9MJL3-F1
#
_cell.length_a   1.000
_cell.length_b   1.000
_cell.length_c   1.000
_cell.angle_alpha   90.00
_cell.angle_beta   90.00
_cell.angle_gamma   90.00
#
_symmetry.space_group_name_H-M   'P 1'
#
loop_
_entity.id
_entity.type
_entity.pdbx_description
1 polymer ?
#
loop_
_entity_poly.entity_id
_entity_poly.type
_entity_poly.pdbx_seq_one_letter_code
_entity_poly.pdbx_strand_id
1 'polypeptide(L)'
;MSAATNSEVYARKPEPTDTPLFLAETLEIRTDTQDYYWKMPKESNYTSWLPHIKFNVDYGGSSRLRYKAEYFMPDGSPWYSETLEQKGTGTPYLIESEFVSDKDQGKAIVTPGTFGLKITNMKNNEVALQGKFKVIKYKPDNTDARYRNLVDFYVDQDWNLPIGYADLEDWSLGAATPLIRMWFKGGVKSEDLEARIYHNGQQLATTDDGGM
;
A
#
# COMPACT_ATOMS: atom_id res chain seq x y z
N MET A 1 -29.62 45.97 3.04
CA MET A 1 -28.79 45.21 2.08
C MET A 1 -27.94 44.26 2.90
N SER A 2 -28.23 42.96 2.83
CA SER A 2 -27.47 41.92 3.51
C SER A 2 -26.42 41.41 2.53
N ALA A 3 -25.14 41.55 2.87
CA ALA A 3 -24.05 40.96 2.12
C ALA A 3 -24.06 39.45 2.35
N ALA A 4 -24.44 38.69 1.33
CA ALA A 4 -24.23 37.26 1.31
C ALA A 4 -22.71 37.03 1.28
N THR A 5 -22.17 36.52 2.39
CA THR A 5 -20.81 36.00 2.44
C THR A 5 -20.75 34.80 1.51
N ASN A 6 -20.03 34.94 0.39
CA ASN A 6 -19.60 33.83 -0.45
C ASN A 6 -18.73 32.90 0.41
N SER A 7 -19.37 31.93 1.07
CA SER A 7 -18.66 30.82 1.68
C SER A 7 -18.10 29.96 0.56
N GLU A 8 -16.80 30.08 0.40
CA GLU A 8 -15.89 29.31 -0.44
C GLU A 8 -16.40 27.92 -0.84
N VAL A 9 -16.54 27.72 -2.16
CA VAL A 9 -16.92 26.46 -2.82
C VAL A 9 -15.65 25.59 -2.99
N TYR A 10 -14.88 25.40 -1.92
CA TYR A 10 -13.76 24.47 -1.94
C TYR A 10 -14.16 23.15 -1.29
N ALA A 11 -13.77 22.04 -1.91
CA ALA A 11 -13.87 20.74 -1.29
C ALA A 11 -13.06 20.76 0.01
N ARG A 12 -13.71 20.55 1.15
CA ARG A 12 -13.03 20.39 2.44
C ARG A 12 -12.70 18.93 2.63
N LYS A 13 -11.47 18.64 3.04
CA LYS A 13 -11.13 17.30 3.53
C LYS A 13 -12.12 16.97 4.66
N PRO A 14 -12.75 15.78 4.66
CA PRO A 14 -13.60 15.37 5.77
C PRO A 14 -12.82 15.45 7.07
N GLU A 15 -13.44 16.03 8.10
CA GLU A 15 -12.84 16.01 9.43
C GLU A 15 -12.83 14.57 9.95
N PRO A 16 -11.70 14.11 10.52
CA PRO A 16 -11.62 12.79 11.13
C PRO A 16 -12.70 12.61 12.21
N THR A 17 -13.34 11.43 12.24
CA THR A 17 -14.35 11.12 13.27
C THR A 17 -13.77 10.22 14.38
N ASP A 18 -14.54 10.02 15.45
CA ASP A 18 -14.24 9.02 16.49
C ASP A 18 -14.45 7.56 16.04
N THR A 19 -14.75 7.34 14.75
CA THR A 19 -14.78 6.02 14.12
C THR A 19 -13.56 5.89 13.20
N PRO A 20 -12.65 4.93 13.44
CA PRO A 20 -11.49 4.71 12.58
C PRO A 20 -11.91 4.33 11.17
N LEU A 21 -11.46 5.10 10.17
CA LEU A 21 -11.65 4.81 8.75
C LEU A 21 -10.36 4.25 8.16
N PHE A 22 -10.41 2.99 7.75
CA PHE A 22 -9.32 2.34 7.04
C PHE A 22 -9.22 2.87 5.60
N LEU A 23 -8.06 3.43 5.25
CA LEU A 23 -7.79 3.97 3.91
C LEU A 23 -7.20 2.88 3.01
N ALA A 24 -8.07 2.08 2.39
CA ALA A 24 -7.68 0.90 1.63
C ALA A 24 -6.70 1.18 0.48
N GLU A 25 -6.79 2.35 -0.12
CA GLU A 25 -5.91 2.83 -1.19
C GLU A 25 -4.46 3.06 -0.74
N THR A 26 -4.22 3.12 0.56
CA THR A 26 -2.89 3.28 1.16
C THR A 26 -2.27 1.96 1.61
N LEU A 27 -2.99 0.85 1.44
CA LEU A 27 -2.49 -0.48 1.78
C LEU A 27 -1.29 -0.83 0.91
N GLU A 28 -0.14 -1.00 1.57
CA GLU A 28 1.05 -1.57 0.97
C GLU A 28 1.36 -2.89 1.66
N ILE A 29 1.63 -3.92 0.87
CA ILE A 29 2.21 -5.18 1.33
C ILE A 29 3.52 -5.36 0.57
N ARG A 30 4.60 -5.58 1.31
CA ARG A 30 5.93 -5.89 0.78
C ARG A 30 6.47 -7.15 1.44
N THR A 31 7.58 -7.64 0.91
CA THR A 31 8.34 -8.76 1.47
C THR A 31 9.53 -8.22 2.26
N ASP A 32 9.62 -8.55 3.54
CA ASP A 32 10.83 -8.36 4.34
C ASP A 32 11.76 -9.57 4.08
N THR A 33 12.69 -9.42 3.14
CA THR A 33 13.64 -10.48 2.78
C THR A 33 14.70 -10.67 3.88
N GLN A 34 14.94 -11.93 4.23
CA GLN A 34 16.02 -12.38 5.12
C GLN A 34 17.12 -13.01 4.28
N ASP A 35 18.37 -12.84 4.69
CA ASP A 35 19.58 -13.43 4.07
C ASP A 35 19.93 -14.82 4.63
N TYR A 36 18.99 -15.42 5.37
CA TYR A 36 19.08 -16.78 5.88
C TYR A 36 17.73 -17.49 5.78
N TYR A 37 17.73 -18.81 6.00
CA TYR A 37 16.52 -19.57 6.24
C TYR A 37 16.66 -20.43 7.50
N TRP A 38 15.87 -20.13 8.53
CA TRP A 38 15.95 -20.76 9.85
C TRP A 38 15.78 -22.29 9.83
N LYS A 39 15.08 -22.87 8.85
CA LYS A 39 14.97 -24.34 8.69
C LYS A 39 16.22 -24.98 8.10
N MET A 40 17.13 -24.18 7.54
CA MET A 40 18.40 -24.61 6.96
C MET A 40 19.57 -23.78 7.52
N PRO A 41 19.81 -23.81 8.85
CA PRO A 41 20.76 -22.92 9.51
C PRO A 41 22.24 -23.15 9.13
N LYS A 42 22.53 -24.22 8.39
CA LYS A 42 23.88 -24.55 7.89
C LYS A 42 24.13 -24.08 6.46
N GLU A 43 23.11 -23.57 5.77
CA GLU A 43 23.19 -23.09 4.39
C GLU A 43 23.42 -21.58 4.39
N SER A 44 24.57 -21.12 3.88
CA SER A 44 25.01 -19.72 3.95
C SER A 44 24.55 -18.83 2.80
N ASN A 45 23.79 -19.38 1.83
CA ASN A 45 23.34 -18.68 0.64
C ASN A 45 21.84 -18.94 0.40
N TYR A 46 21.00 -18.51 1.35
CA TYR A 46 19.58 -18.79 1.32
C TYR A 46 18.80 -17.53 1.65
N THR A 47 17.88 -17.12 0.79
CA THR A 47 16.92 -16.06 1.15
C THR A 47 15.60 -16.66 1.59
N SER A 48 14.98 -16.05 2.58
CA SER A 48 13.60 -16.31 2.97
C SER A 48 12.87 -14.98 3.15
N TRP A 49 11.56 -15.01 3.38
CA TRP A 49 10.78 -13.78 3.47
C TRP A 49 9.57 -13.94 4.39
N LEU A 50 9.06 -12.80 4.84
CA LEU A 50 7.78 -12.65 5.53
C LEU A 50 7.07 -11.37 5.02
N PRO A 51 5.74 -11.29 5.07
CA PRO A 51 5.04 -10.08 4.69
C PRO A 51 5.29 -8.96 5.70
N HIS A 52 5.31 -7.74 5.16
CA HIS A 52 5.31 -6.50 5.90
C HIS A 52 4.21 -5.63 5.33
N ILE A 53 3.32 -5.17 6.21
CA ILE A 53 2.15 -4.38 5.82
C ILE A 53 2.26 -2.97 6.40
N LYS A 54 1.79 -1.99 5.64
CA LYS A 54 1.47 -0.67 6.19
C LYS A 54 0.23 -0.08 5.51
N PHE A 55 -0.50 0.76 6.23
CA PHE A 55 -1.66 1.49 5.73
C PHE A 55 -1.96 2.68 6.63
N ASN A 56 -2.76 3.61 6.13
CA ASN A 56 -3.22 4.77 6.87
C ASN A 56 -4.64 4.56 7.41
N VAL A 57 -4.89 5.15 8.57
CA VAL A 57 -6.22 5.20 9.19
C VAL A 57 -6.57 6.64 9.53
N ASP A 58 -7.71 7.09 9.04
CA ASP A 58 -8.26 8.38 9.40
C ASP A 58 -9.07 8.24 10.70
N TYR A 59 -8.69 9.00 11.73
CA TYR A 59 -9.26 8.89 13.08
C TYR A 59 -9.02 10.16 13.89
N GLY A 60 -10.08 10.73 14.48
CA GLY A 60 -10.04 11.95 15.30
C GLY A 60 -10.05 11.71 16.80
N GLY A 61 -10.28 10.46 17.24
CA GLY A 61 -10.36 10.14 18.67
C GLY A 61 -9.01 10.03 19.36
N SER A 62 -9.04 9.96 20.68
CA SER A 62 -7.83 9.98 21.54
C SER A 62 -7.24 8.59 21.83
N SER A 63 -7.94 7.50 21.48
CA SER A 63 -7.47 6.15 21.79
C SER A 63 -6.43 5.65 20.80
N ARG A 64 -5.36 5.01 21.29
CA ARG A 64 -4.36 4.39 20.41
C ARG A 64 -5.01 3.27 19.59
N LEU A 65 -4.86 3.36 18.28
CA LEU A 65 -5.29 2.35 17.32
C LEU A 65 -4.42 1.09 17.45
N ARG A 66 -5.08 -0.07 17.45
CA ARG A 66 -4.42 -1.39 17.47
C ARG A 66 -5.09 -2.31 16.48
N TYR A 67 -4.30 -2.84 15.56
CA TYR A 67 -4.75 -3.78 14.55
C TYR A 67 -3.96 -5.08 14.66
N LYS A 68 -4.58 -6.18 14.26
CA LYS A 68 -3.94 -7.49 14.11
C LYS A 68 -3.98 -7.89 12.65
N ALA A 69 -2.83 -8.25 12.08
CA ALA A 69 -2.75 -8.88 10.76
C ALA A 69 -2.63 -10.40 10.94
N GLU A 70 -3.49 -11.15 10.26
CA GLU A 70 -3.48 -12.61 10.18
C GLU A 70 -3.13 -13.01 8.75
N TYR A 71 -2.10 -13.83 8.61
CA TYR A 71 -1.61 -14.34 7.33
C TYR A 71 -1.94 -15.82 7.19
N PHE A 72 -2.27 -16.22 5.97
CA PHE A 72 -2.65 -17.58 5.63
C PHE A 72 -1.78 -18.09 4.48
N MET A 73 -1.34 -19.34 4.59
CA MET A 73 -0.61 -20.04 3.55
C MET A 73 -1.46 -20.17 2.27
N PRO A 74 -0.86 -20.51 1.10
CA PRO A 74 -1.62 -20.61 -0.15
C PRO A 74 -2.70 -21.70 -0.16
N ASP A 75 -2.58 -22.70 0.71
CA ASP A 75 -3.60 -23.73 0.93
C ASP A 75 -4.73 -23.27 1.87
N GLY A 76 -4.67 -22.03 2.37
CA GLY A 76 -5.64 -21.45 3.30
C GLY A 76 -5.38 -21.77 4.78
N SER A 77 -4.37 -22.58 5.10
CA SER A 77 -4.00 -22.84 6.49
C SER A 77 -3.42 -21.59 7.17
N PRO A 78 -3.64 -21.39 8.48
CA PRO A 78 -3.04 -20.28 9.21
C PRO A 78 -1.50 -20.33 9.13
N TRP A 79 -0.87 -19.20 8.79
CA TRP A 79 0.59 -19.08 8.77
C TRP A 79 1.09 -18.46 10.08
N TYR A 80 0.79 -17.18 10.31
CA TYR A 80 1.07 -16.48 11.56
C TYR A 80 0.20 -15.24 11.68
N SER A 81 0.26 -14.58 12.84
CA SER A 81 -0.33 -13.26 13.04
C SER A 81 0.63 -12.33 13.75
N GLU A 82 0.47 -11.04 13.53
CA GLU A 82 1.23 -9.99 14.21
C GLU A 82 0.30 -8.86 14.68
N THR A 83 0.71 -8.18 15.74
CA THR A 83 0.10 -6.91 16.13
C THR A 83 0.78 -5.79 15.35
N LEU A 84 0.00 -4.90 14.77
CA LEU A 84 0.49 -3.75 14.03
C LEU A 84 0.64 -2.55 14.95
N GLU A 85 1.65 -1.73 14.67
CA GLU A 85 1.97 -0.55 15.45
C GLU A 85 1.38 0.70 14.81
N GLN A 86 0.78 1.55 15.64
CA GLN A 86 0.52 2.94 15.26
C GLN A 86 1.81 3.76 15.38
N LYS A 87 2.19 4.43 14.29
CA LYS A 87 3.30 5.38 14.19
C LYS A 87 2.80 6.81 13.96
N GLY A 88 3.62 7.77 14.37
CA GLY A 88 3.37 9.20 14.18
C GLY A 88 2.38 9.80 15.19
N THR A 89 2.25 11.12 15.12
CA THR A 89 1.34 11.93 15.93
C THR A 89 0.53 12.82 15.00
N GLY A 90 -0.66 12.40 14.62
CA GLY A 90 -1.53 13.15 13.72
C GLY A 90 -2.26 12.26 12.73
N THR A 91 -3.26 12.83 12.06
CA THR A 91 -4.17 12.11 11.18
C THR A 91 -3.86 12.42 9.71
N PRO A 92 -3.78 11.42 8.81
CA PRO A 92 -4.01 10.01 9.09
C PRO A 92 -2.86 9.34 9.86
N TYR A 93 -3.22 8.40 10.73
CA TYR A 93 -2.25 7.60 11.46
C TYR A 93 -1.70 6.48 10.59
N LEU A 94 -0.38 6.32 10.57
CA LEU A 94 0.27 5.19 9.95
C LEU A 94 0.16 3.96 10.87
N ILE A 95 -0.37 2.87 10.34
CA ILE A 95 -0.38 1.55 10.97
C ILE A 95 0.54 0.64 10.18
N GLU A 96 1.53 0.03 10.81
CA GLU A 96 2.51 -0.82 10.11
C GLU A 96 2.94 -2.04 10.92
N SER A 97 3.46 -3.05 10.23
CA SER A 97 4.19 -4.14 10.87
C SER A 97 5.38 -3.57 11.63
N GLU A 98 5.68 -4.14 12.80
CA GLU A 98 6.83 -3.72 13.59
C GLU A 98 8.15 -3.92 12.81
N PHE A 99 9.12 -3.04 13.03
CA PHE A 99 10.47 -3.13 12.47
C PHE A 99 11.46 -3.52 13.58
N VAL A 100 11.57 -4.81 13.87
CA VAL A 100 12.49 -5.39 14.86
C VAL A 100 13.40 -6.44 14.24
N SER A 101 14.63 -6.57 14.76
CA SER A 101 15.65 -7.47 14.21
C SER A 101 15.21 -8.94 14.18
N ASP A 102 14.42 -9.35 15.17
CA ASP A 102 14.04 -10.75 15.38
C ASP A 102 12.59 -10.99 14.96
N LYS A 103 12.04 -10.18 14.04
CA LYS A 103 10.62 -10.22 13.66
C LYS A 103 10.20 -11.59 13.11
N ASP A 104 11.10 -12.24 12.39
CA ASP A 104 10.81 -13.51 11.75
C ASP A 104 10.47 -14.58 12.79
N GLN A 105 11.22 -14.71 13.90
CA GLN A 105 11.02 -15.73 14.94
C GLN A 105 10.74 -17.14 14.37
N GLY A 106 11.38 -17.50 13.25
CA GLY A 106 11.09 -18.76 12.57
C GLY A 106 9.77 -18.79 11.76
N LYS A 107 9.21 -17.64 11.40
CA LYS A 107 8.00 -17.52 10.57
C LYS A 107 8.35 -17.35 9.10
N ALA A 108 9.55 -16.87 8.77
CA ALA A 108 9.96 -16.66 7.39
C ALA A 108 9.91 -17.96 6.58
N ILE A 109 9.52 -17.85 5.31
CA ILE A 109 9.34 -18.97 4.37
C ILE A 109 10.07 -18.71 3.05
N VAL A 110 10.15 -19.74 2.22
CA VAL A 110 10.77 -19.69 0.88
C VAL A 110 9.74 -19.92 -0.24
N THR A 111 8.49 -20.14 0.14
CA THR A 111 7.41 -20.53 -0.75
C THR A 111 6.77 -19.27 -1.36
N PRO A 112 6.74 -19.11 -2.69
CA PRO A 112 5.91 -18.10 -3.36
C PRO A 112 4.47 -18.61 -3.52
N GLY A 113 3.54 -17.74 -3.91
CA GLY A 113 2.14 -18.11 -4.13
C GLY A 113 1.17 -16.99 -3.78
N THR A 114 -0.12 -17.31 -3.73
CA THR A 114 -1.17 -16.38 -3.32
C THR A 114 -1.54 -16.65 -1.87
N PHE A 115 -1.28 -15.69 -0.99
CA PHE A 115 -1.46 -15.78 0.45
C PHE A 115 -2.74 -15.04 0.86
N GLY A 116 -3.37 -15.50 1.94
CA GLY A 116 -4.49 -14.80 2.55
C GLY A 116 -4.02 -13.75 3.55
N LEU A 117 -4.78 -12.66 3.66
CA LEU A 117 -4.60 -11.60 4.66
C LEU A 117 -5.95 -11.26 5.30
N LYS A 118 -5.96 -11.08 6.62
CA LYS A 118 -7.08 -10.47 7.35
C LYS A 118 -6.54 -9.47 8.37
N ILE A 119 -7.09 -8.26 8.35
CA ILE A 119 -6.77 -7.18 9.28
C ILE A 119 -7.98 -6.95 10.17
N THR A 120 -7.79 -7.06 11.47
CA THR A 120 -8.84 -6.90 12.48
C THR A 120 -8.51 -5.75 13.42
N ASN A 121 -9.47 -4.85 13.64
CA ASN A 121 -9.37 -3.85 14.70
C ASN A 121 -9.51 -4.55 16.06
N MET A 122 -8.50 -4.47 16.91
CA MET A 122 -8.45 -5.21 18.16
C MET A 122 -9.36 -4.64 19.25
N LYS A 123 -9.87 -3.41 19.08
CA LYS A 123 -10.75 -2.76 20.06
C LYS A 123 -12.17 -3.32 20.01
N ASN A 124 -12.68 -3.58 18.81
CA ASN A 124 -14.07 -3.98 18.56
C ASN A 124 -14.20 -5.31 17.81
N ASN A 125 -13.09 -5.96 17.45
CA ASN A 125 -13.02 -7.20 16.65
C ASN A 125 -13.61 -7.08 15.23
N GLU A 126 -13.76 -5.86 14.72
CA GLU A 126 -14.22 -5.61 13.37
C GLU A 126 -13.14 -5.93 12.34
N VAL A 127 -13.52 -6.56 11.23
CA VAL A 127 -12.62 -6.83 10.12
C VAL A 127 -12.50 -5.57 9.28
N ALA A 128 -11.32 -4.93 9.34
CA ALA A 128 -11.03 -3.73 8.54
C ALA A 128 -10.79 -4.10 7.06
N LEU A 129 -10.12 -5.21 6.82
CA LEU A 129 -9.86 -5.73 5.48
C LEU A 129 -9.66 -7.24 5.50
N GLN A 130 -10.14 -7.92 4.47
CA GLN A 130 -9.83 -9.33 4.21
C GLN A 130 -9.61 -9.52 2.71
N GLY A 131 -8.48 -10.13 2.35
CA GLY A 131 -8.07 -10.23 0.96
C GLY A 131 -6.97 -11.26 0.75
N LYS A 132 -6.34 -11.17 -0.42
CA LYS A 132 -5.21 -12.02 -0.81
C LYS A 132 -4.14 -11.16 -1.46
N PHE A 133 -2.88 -11.58 -1.34
CA PHE A 133 -1.75 -10.98 -2.03
C PHE A 133 -0.90 -12.08 -2.65
N LYS A 134 -0.29 -11.80 -3.80
CA LYS A 134 0.51 -12.77 -4.55
C LYS A 134 1.98 -12.41 -4.40
N VAL A 135 2.81 -13.40 -4.08
CA VAL A 135 4.26 -13.28 -4.01
C VAL A 135 4.90 -14.11 -5.10
N ILE A 136 5.79 -13.49 -5.84
CA ILE A 136 6.60 -14.11 -6.89
C ILE A 136 8.05 -14.13 -6.42
N LYS A 137 8.80 -15.13 -6.89
CA LYS A 137 10.25 -15.18 -6.73
C LYS A 137 10.94 -14.83 -8.05
N TYR A 138 11.99 -14.05 -7.96
CA TYR A 138 12.90 -13.72 -9.05
C TYR A 138 14.30 -14.18 -8.69
N LYS A 139 15.00 -14.77 -9.65
CA LYS A 139 16.41 -15.14 -9.45
C LYS A 139 17.27 -14.10 -10.16
N PRO A 140 18.10 -13.33 -9.44
CA PRO A 140 19.11 -12.48 -10.06
C PRO A 140 20.03 -13.32 -10.95
N ASP A 141 20.54 -12.75 -12.05
CA ASP A 141 21.44 -13.42 -12.98
C ASP A 141 22.78 -13.78 -12.31
N ASN A 142 22.78 -14.92 -11.61
CA ASN A 142 23.95 -15.54 -11.01
C ASN A 142 23.92 -17.04 -11.35
N THR A 143 24.91 -17.45 -12.15
CA THR A 143 25.05 -18.81 -12.67
C THR A 143 25.80 -19.75 -11.73
N ASP A 144 26.41 -19.25 -10.65
CA ASP A 144 27.13 -20.08 -9.69
C ASP A 144 26.14 -20.87 -8.81
N ALA A 145 26.33 -22.19 -8.79
CA ALA A 145 25.49 -23.14 -8.09
C ALA A 145 25.37 -22.86 -6.58
N ARG A 146 26.39 -22.21 -5.98
CA ARG A 146 26.40 -21.85 -4.55
C ARG A 146 25.31 -20.84 -4.20
N TYR A 147 24.85 -20.03 -5.14
CA TYR A 147 23.84 -18.98 -4.94
C TYR A 147 22.46 -19.38 -5.46
N ARG A 148 22.23 -20.67 -5.71
CA ARG A 148 20.96 -21.16 -6.28
C ARG A 148 19.72 -20.82 -5.43
N ASN A 149 19.90 -20.63 -4.12
CA ASN A 149 18.84 -20.32 -3.16
C ASN A 149 18.81 -18.84 -2.76
N LEU A 150 19.66 -17.99 -3.37
CA LEU A 150 19.53 -16.54 -3.28
C LEU A 150 18.57 -16.08 -4.37
N VAL A 151 17.35 -15.79 -3.96
CA VAL A 151 16.28 -15.26 -4.80
C VAL A 151 15.66 -14.04 -4.14
N ASP A 152 15.16 -13.12 -4.94
CA ASP A 152 14.34 -12.03 -4.45
C ASP A 152 12.89 -12.47 -4.41
N PHE A 153 12.19 -12.11 -3.35
CA PHE A 153 10.75 -12.22 -3.25
C PHE A 153 10.17 -10.82 -3.41
N TYR A 154 9.03 -10.72 -4.08
CA TYR A 154 8.29 -9.48 -4.16
C TYR A 154 6.80 -9.76 -4.26
N VAL A 155 6.00 -8.83 -3.74
CA VAL A 155 4.55 -8.85 -3.94
C VAL A 155 4.26 -8.43 -5.38
N ASP A 156 3.60 -9.31 -6.11
CA ASP A 156 3.05 -9.03 -7.43
C ASP A 156 1.91 -8.03 -7.24
N GLN A 157 2.21 -6.74 -7.45
CA GLN A 157 1.27 -5.63 -7.35
C GLN A 157 0.48 -5.42 -8.66
N ASP A 158 0.54 -6.37 -9.60
CA ASP A 158 -0.19 -6.29 -10.87
C ASP A 158 -1.71 -6.18 -10.71
N TRP A 159 -2.26 -6.59 -9.57
CA TRP A 159 -3.67 -6.40 -9.21
C TRP A 159 -3.99 -4.96 -8.78
N ASN A 160 -2.97 -4.16 -8.47
CA ASN A 160 -3.06 -2.71 -8.17
C ASN A 160 -2.80 -1.84 -9.43
N LEU A 161 -2.50 -2.46 -10.58
CA LEU A 161 -2.28 -1.81 -11.87
C LEU A 161 -3.50 -2.10 -12.76
N PRO A 162 -4.55 -1.26 -12.75
CA PRO A 162 -4.50 0.16 -13.11
C PRO A 162 -5.36 1.05 -12.19
N ILE A 163 -4.75 1.68 -11.18
CA ILE A 163 -5.40 2.75 -10.43
C ILE A 163 -4.96 4.09 -11.01
N GLY A 164 -5.95 4.86 -11.48
CA GLY A 164 -5.81 6.29 -11.70
C GLY A 164 -6.24 7.02 -10.44
N TYR A 165 -5.35 7.83 -9.88
CA TYR A 165 -5.70 8.75 -8.80
C TYR A 165 -5.99 10.12 -9.39
N ALA A 166 -7.13 10.70 -9.00
CA ALA A 166 -7.40 12.10 -9.21
C ALA A 166 -7.08 12.85 -7.93
N ASP A 167 -6.26 13.87 -8.04
CA ASP A 167 -5.77 14.69 -6.93
C ASP A 167 -5.74 16.16 -7.37
N LEU A 168 -5.38 17.05 -6.45
CA LEU A 168 -5.07 18.44 -6.75
C LEU A 168 -3.58 18.66 -6.50
N GLU A 169 -2.91 19.34 -7.43
CA GLU A 169 -1.52 19.72 -7.24
C GLU A 169 -1.44 20.87 -6.21
N ASP A 170 -0.89 20.58 -5.03
CA ASP A 170 -0.88 21.49 -3.86
C ASP A 170 0.45 22.27 -3.71
N TRP A 171 1.18 22.50 -4.81
CA TRP A 171 2.46 23.21 -4.74
C TRP A 171 2.28 24.74 -4.74
N SER A 172 1.07 25.23 -5.04
CA SER A 172 0.75 26.65 -4.91
C SER A 172 -0.69 26.85 -4.41
N LEU A 173 -0.84 27.63 -3.34
CA LEU A 173 -2.12 28.02 -2.73
C LEU A 173 -3.08 28.77 -3.67
N GLY A 174 -2.68 29.06 -4.91
CA GLY A 174 -3.45 29.84 -5.89
C GLY A 174 -3.95 29.06 -7.10
N ALA A 175 -3.51 27.81 -7.30
CA ALA A 175 -3.92 27.00 -8.46
C ALA A 175 -4.07 25.54 -8.04
N ALA A 176 -5.31 25.14 -7.77
CA ALA A 176 -5.68 23.74 -7.55
C ALA A 176 -5.80 23.03 -8.90
N THR A 177 -4.67 22.80 -9.57
CA THR A 177 -4.65 22.11 -10.86
C THR A 177 -5.03 20.64 -10.65
N PRO A 178 -6.05 20.12 -11.35
CA PRO A 178 -6.37 18.69 -11.30
C PRO A 178 -5.17 17.86 -11.78
N LEU A 179 -4.76 16.92 -10.96
CA LEU A 179 -3.66 16.01 -11.25
C LEU A 179 -4.18 14.58 -11.35
N ILE A 180 -3.89 13.92 -12.46
CA ILE A 180 -4.22 12.51 -12.67
C ILE A 180 -2.93 11.71 -12.66
N ARG A 181 -2.78 10.78 -11.70
CA ARG A 181 -1.65 9.85 -11.64
C ARG A 181 -2.11 8.46 -12.02
N MET A 182 -1.56 7.91 -13.10
CA MET A 182 -1.91 6.58 -13.61
C MET A 182 -0.66 5.74 -13.73
N TRP A 183 -0.78 4.45 -13.43
CA TRP A 183 0.27 3.48 -13.68
C TRP A 183 -0.18 2.48 -14.73
N PHE A 184 0.62 2.35 -15.79
CA PHE A 184 0.37 1.44 -16.90
C PHE A 184 1.36 0.29 -16.87
N LYS A 185 0.94 -0.87 -17.37
CA LYS A 185 1.87 -1.96 -17.67
C LYS A 185 2.51 -1.69 -19.03
N GLY A 186 3.83 -1.94 -19.11
CA GLY A 186 4.62 -1.74 -20.33
C GLY A 186 5.31 -0.39 -20.39
N GLY A 187 6.17 -0.20 -21.38
CA GLY A 187 6.97 1.01 -21.58
C GLY A 187 6.18 2.16 -22.21
N VAL A 188 4.96 2.40 -21.73
CA VAL A 188 4.15 3.57 -22.14
C VAL A 188 4.83 4.81 -21.59
N LYS A 189 5.20 5.74 -22.46
CA LYS A 189 5.75 7.02 -22.05
C LYS A 189 4.60 8.01 -21.84
N SER A 190 4.81 9.01 -21.00
CA SER A 190 3.85 10.11 -20.83
C SER A 190 3.54 10.82 -22.16
N GLU A 191 4.51 10.84 -23.07
CA GLU A 191 4.39 11.37 -24.45
C GLU A 191 3.39 10.59 -25.32
N ASP A 192 3.09 9.34 -24.98
CA ASP A 192 2.14 8.50 -25.73
C ASP A 192 0.69 8.71 -25.27
N LEU A 193 0.45 9.58 -24.29
CA LEU A 193 -0.83 9.77 -23.61
C LEU A 193 -1.37 11.18 -23.79
N GLU A 194 -2.68 11.29 -24.00
CA GLU A 194 -3.41 12.55 -24.03
C GLU A 194 -4.44 12.58 -22.89
N ALA A 195 -4.45 13.66 -22.11
CA ALA A 195 -5.49 13.92 -21.12
C ALA A 195 -6.44 15.00 -21.65
N ARG A 196 -7.76 14.78 -21.51
CA ARG A 196 -8.81 15.73 -21.89
C ARG A 196 -9.77 15.98 -20.74
N ILE A 197 -10.08 17.24 -20.48
CA ILE A 197 -11.08 17.64 -19.48
C ILE A 197 -12.35 18.09 -20.19
N TYR A 198 -13.50 17.57 -19.74
CA TYR A 198 -14.82 17.93 -20.25
C TYR A 198 -15.72 18.49 -19.14
N HIS A 199 -16.55 19.46 -19.47
CA HIS A 199 -17.62 19.97 -18.60
C HIS A 199 -18.89 20.20 -19.43
N ASN A 200 -20.03 19.67 -18.98
CA ASN A 200 -21.31 19.72 -19.69
C ASN A 200 -21.23 19.27 -21.17
N GLY A 201 -20.39 18.26 -21.44
CA GLY A 201 -20.19 17.73 -22.79
C GLY A 201 -19.30 18.56 -23.71
N GLN A 202 -18.73 19.67 -23.22
CA GLN A 202 -17.76 20.48 -23.96
C GLN A 202 -16.33 20.21 -23.45
N GLN A 203 -15.38 20.07 -24.37
CA GLN A 203 -13.96 19.98 -24.03
C GLN A 203 -13.47 21.35 -23.53
N LEU A 204 -12.81 21.35 -22.38
CA LEU A 204 -12.24 22.55 -21.76
C LEU A 204 -10.75 22.69 -22.01
N ALA A 205 -10.00 21.58 -21.97
CA ALA A 205 -8.55 21.56 -22.10
C ALA A 205 -8.04 20.18 -22.55
N THR A 206 -6.86 20.16 -23.17
CA THR A 206 -6.09 18.95 -23.49
C THR A 206 -4.59 19.19 -23.32
N THR A 207 -3.83 18.13 -23.06
CA THR A 207 -2.37 18.15 -23.05
C THR A 207 -1.75 18.20 -24.45
N ASP A 208 -2.51 17.86 -25.50
CA ASP A 208 -2.02 17.85 -26.90
C ASP A 208 -1.90 19.27 -27.50
N ASP A 209 -2.63 20.24 -26.95
CA ASP A 209 -2.62 21.65 -27.39
C ASP A 209 -1.47 22.47 -26.74
N GLY A 210 -0.46 21.82 -26.17
CA GLY A 210 0.62 22.48 -25.43
C GLY A 210 0.24 22.90 -24.01
N GLY A 211 -0.74 22.22 -23.41
CA GLY A 211 -1.15 22.43 -22.01
C GLY A 211 -0.04 22.03 -21.05
N MET A 212 0.40 23.00 -20.23
CA MET A 212 1.25 22.79 -19.05
C MET A 212 0.59 21.88 -18.02
#